data_AF-A0A3D5YMD0-F1
#
_entry.id   AF-A0A3D5YMD0-F1
#
_cell.length_a   1.000
_cell.length_b   1.000
_cell.length_c   1.000
_cell.angle_alpha   90.00
_cell.angle_beta   90.00
_cell.angle_gamma   90.00
#
_symmetry.space_group_name_H-M   'P 1'
#
loop_
_entity.id
_entity.type
_entity.pdbx_description
1 polymer ?
#
loop_
_entity_poly.entity_id
_entity_poly.type
_entity_poly.pdbx_seq_one_letter_code
_entity_poly.pdbx_strand_id
1 'polypeptide(L)'
;LLRIFRVLKLSRFLLESNLLLQSLVRSSRKIGVFLFTVVLLCIIMGTFMYAIEGPENGFTSIPLSIYWAIVTLTTVGYGDIAPSTVIGQLLASVIMILGYAIIAVPTGIVTVDLTTNNVTKTDSLLCNSCNHSLTAEHKFCSNCGTQL
;
A
#
# COMPACT_ATOMS: atom_id res chain seq x y z
N LEU A 1 19.92 30.23 -2.98
CA LEU A 1 19.28 29.65 -1.78
C LEU A 1 17.79 30.03 -1.62
N LEU A 2 17.31 31.19 -2.09
CA LEU A 2 15.89 31.59 -2.03
C LEU A 2 14.87 30.74 -2.84
N ARG A 3 15.33 29.79 -3.67
CA ARG A 3 14.44 28.86 -4.41
C ARG A 3 13.79 27.81 -3.50
N ILE A 4 14.34 27.59 -2.29
CA ILE A 4 13.78 26.65 -1.29
C ILE A 4 12.40 27.10 -0.80
N PHE A 5 12.12 28.41 -0.77
CA PHE A 5 10.83 28.95 -0.33
C PHE A 5 9.67 28.62 -1.28
N ARG A 6 9.94 28.21 -2.54
CA ARG A 6 8.91 27.68 -3.45
C ARG A 6 8.32 26.37 -2.94
N VAL A 7 9.07 25.59 -2.14
CA VAL A 7 8.59 24.35 -1.51
C VAL A 7 7.47 24.63 -0.50
N LEU A 8 7.41 25.82 0.12
CA LEU A 8 6.28 26.18 0.99
C LEU A 8 4.96 26.41 0.24
N LYS A 9 4.95 26.54 -1.10
CA LYS A 9 3.68 26.43 -1.85
C LYS A 9 3.11 25.02 -1.80
N LEU A 10 3.95 23.99 -1.69
CA LEU A 10 3.53 22.60 -1.53
C LEU A 10 2.82 22.40 -0.18
N SER A 11 3.18 23.14 0.88
CA SER A 11 2.49 23.02 2.17
C SER A 11 1.04 23.51 2.14
N ARG A 12 0.73 24.56 1.35
CA ARG A 12 -0.66 24.97 1.10
C ARG A 12 -1.43 23.94 0.29
N PHE A 13 -0.78 23.28 -0.67
CA PHE A 13 -1.39 22.18 -1.42
C PHE A 13 -1.63 20.95 -0.51
N LEU A 14 -0.69 20.62 0.38
CA LEU A 14 -0.85 19.56 1.38
C LEU A 14 -1.95 19.85 2.41
N LEU A 15 -2.25 21.13 2.68
CA LEU A 15 -3.36 21.55 3.54
C LEU A 15 -4.73 21.24 2.90
N GLU A 16 -4.82 21.27 1.57
CA GLU A 16 -6.00 20.82 0.80
C GLU A 16 -6.02 19.29 0.59
N SER A 17 -4.84 18.64 0.54
CA SER A 17 -4.68 17.17 0.46
C SER A 17 -5.01 16.42 1.76
N ASN A 18 -5.68 17.06 2.72
CA ASN A 18 -6.04 16.47 4.02
C ASN A 18 -6.76 15.13 3.90
N LEU A 19 -7.56 14.94 2.84
CA LEU A 19 -8.25 13.67 2.60
C LEU A 19 -7.27 12.52 2.29
N LEU A 20 -6.20 12.77 1.54
CA LEU A 20 -5.16 11.76 1.26
C LEU A 20 -4.37 11.43 2.53
N LEU A 21 -3.94 12.45 3.29
CA LEU A 21 -3.19 12.27 4.52
C LEU A 21 -4.01 11.56 5.60
N GLN A 22 -5.27 11.95 5.80
CA GLN A 22 -6.17 11.28 6.74
C GLN A 22 -6.45 9.83 6.34
N SER A 23 -6.60 9.55 5.04
CA SER A 23 -6.79 8.18 4.55
C SER A 23 -5.53 7.34 4.76
N LEU A 24 -4.34 7.88 4.52
CA LEU A 24 -3.06 7.23 4.79
C LEU A 24 -2.87 6.89 6.27
N VAL A 25 -3.13 7.86 7.16
CA VAL A 25 -3.01 7.65 8.63
C VAL A 25 -4.03 6.61 9.10
N ARG A 26 -5.25 6.61 8.56
CA ARG A 26 -6.27 5.61 8.88
C ARG A 26 -5.91 4.21 8.38
N SER A 27 -5.25 4.13 7.22
CA SER A 27 -4.79 2.88 6.59
C SER A 27 -3.47 2.35 7.19
N SER A 28 -2.76 3.19 7.95
CA SER A 28 -1.39 2.91 8.43
C SER A 28 -1.26 1.60 9.20
N ARG A 29 -2.25 1.23 10.03
CA ARG A 29 -2.24 -0.05 10.75
C ARG A 29 -2.32 -1.25 9.78
N LYS A 30 -3.18 -1.18 8.75
CA LYS A 30 -3.32 -2.25 7.74
C LYS A 30 -2.04 -2.38 6.92
N ILE A 31 -1.49 -1.24 6.49
CA ILE A 31 -0.21 -1.17 5.75
C ILE A 31 0.94 -1.69 6.62
N GLY A 32 0.97 -1.35 7.90
CA GLY A 32 1.99 -1.81 8.84
C GLY A 32 2.00 -3.33 9.02
N VAL A 33 0.82 -3.95 9.17
CA VAL A 33 0.70 -5.41 9.21
C VAL A 33 1.19 -6.04 7.90
N PHE A 34 0.82 -5.48 6.76
CA PHE A 34 1.27 -5.96 5.46
C PHE A 34 2.79 -5.87 5.30
N LEU A 35 3.40 -4.72 5.60
CA LEU A 35 4.85 -4.54 5.53
C LEU A 35 5.58 -5.49 6.49
N PHE A 36 5.03 -5.73 7.67
CA PHE A 36 5.58 -6.71 8.60
C PHE A 36 5.58 -8.13 7.99
N THR A 37 4.49 -8.55 7.35
CA THR A 37 4.43 -9.83 6.64
C THR A 37 5.44 -9.91 5.49
N VAL A 38 5.62 -8.82 4.73
CA VAL A 38 6.63 -8.75 3.65
C VAL A 38 8.04 -8.91 4.21
N VAL A 39 8.37 -8.24 5.31
CA VAL A 39 9.69 -8.37 5.96
C VAL A 39 9.92 -9.80 6.44
N LEU A 40 8.92 -10.43 7.08
CA LEU A 40 9.02 -11.85 7.47
C LEU A 40 9.25 -12.76 6.26
N LEU A 41 8.56 -12.52 5.14
CA LEU A 41 8.77 -13.27 3.90
C LEU A 41 10.19 -13.09 3.36
N CYS A 42 10.74 -11.88 3.37
CA CYS A 42 12.15 -11.62 3.01
C CYS A 42 13.12 -12.38 3.92
N ILE A 43 12.84 -12.45 5.22
CA ILE A 43 13.68 -13.19 6.17
C ILE A 43 13.71 -14.68 5.83
N ILE A 44 12.53 -15.26 5.58
CA ILE A 44 12.39 -16.67 5.23
C ILE A 44 13.10 -16.95 3.89
N MET A 45 12.79 -16.19 2.84
CA MET A 45 13.36 -16.39 1.51
C MET A 45 14.86 -16.15 1.47
N GLY A 46 15.36 -15.12 2.17
CA GLY A 46 16.79 -14.85 2.29
C GLY A 46 17.53 -15.96 3.05
N THR A 47 16.91 -16.55 4.08
CA THR A 47 17.49 -17.70 4.79
C THR A 47 17.55 -18.95 3.91
N PHE A 48 16.50 -19.22 3.10
CA PHE A 48 16.54 -20.29 2.11
C PHE A 48 17.63 -20.06 1.07
N MET A 49 17.79 -18.83 0.59
CA MET A 49 18.82 -18.51 -0.39
C MET A 49 20.23 -18.72 0.17
N TYR A 50 20.48 -18.30 1.42
CA TYR A 50 21.72 -18.59 2.12
C TYR A 50 22.02 -20.10 2.17
N ALA A 51 21.00 -20.92 2.46
CA ALA A 51 21.15 -22.37 2.56
C ALA A 51 21.38 -23.07 1.20
N ILE A 52 20.86 -22.51 0.11
CA ILE A 52 20.98 -23.08 -1.24
C ILE A 52 22.29 -22.66 -1.92
N GLU A 53 22.63 -21.37 -1.85
CA GLU A 53 23.77 -20.80 -2.57
C GLU A 53 25.06 -20.81 -1.75
N GLY A 54 24.98 -20.62 -0.44
CA GLY A 54 26.13 -20.61 0.46
C GLY A 54 27.14 -19.47 0.21
N PRO A 55 28.25 -19.45 0.98
CA PRO A 55 29.27 -18.41 0.89
C PRO A 55 30.07 -18.43 -0.42
N GLU A 56 30.10 -19.57 -1.13
CA GLU A 56 30.79 -19.75 -2.41
C GLU A 56 30.21 -18.90 -3.54
N ASN A 57 28.91 -18.58 -3.48
CA ASN A 57 28.20 -17.76 -4.47
C ASN A 57 27.91 -16.33 -3.97
N GLY A 58 28.62 -15.87 -2.93
CA GLY A 58 28.49 -14.51 -2.39
C GLY A 58 27.44 -14.35 -1.29
N PHE A 59 26.68 -15.40 -0.96
CA PHE A 59 25.74 -15.40 0.17
C PHE A 59 26.49 -15.77 1.46
N THR A 60 27.36 -14.86 1.93
CA THR A 60 28.28 -15.13 3.05
C THR A 60 27.62 -15.15 4.43
N SER A 61 26.46 -14.50 4.57
CA SER A 61 25.73 -14.44 5.84
C SER A 61 24.22 -14.34 5.61
N ILE A 62 23.45 -14.75 6.61
CA ILE A 62 21.97 -14.65 6.59
C ILE A 62 21.52 -13.19 6.40
N PRO A 63 22.04 -12.18 7.14
CA PRO A 63 21.62 -10.79 6.95
C PRO A 63 21.87 -10.26 5.54
N LEU A 64 22.99 -10.65 4.91
CA LEU A 64 23.30 -10.28 3.53
C LEU A 64 22.30 -10.90 2.54
N SER A 65 21.90 -12.15 2.79
CA SER A 65 20.92 -12.88 1.99
C SER A 65 19.51 -12.29 2.14
N ILE A 66 19.18 -11.79 3.34
CA ILE A 66 17.94 -11.04 3.59
C ILE A 66 17.95 -9.71 2.85
N TYR A 67 19.07 -8.99 2.85
CA TYR A 67 19.24 -7.77 2.06
C TYR A 67 19.01 -8.04 0.58
N TRP A 68 19.60 -9.11 0.02
CA TRP A 68 19.35 -9.53 -1.35
C TRP A 68 17.85 -9.80 -1.59
N ALA A 69 17.20 -10.56 -0.69
CA ALA A 69 15.77 -10.86 -0.82
C ALA A 69 14.90 -9.59 -0.82
N ILE A 70 15.22 -8.59 0.01
CA ILE A 70 14.53 -7.29 0.01
C ILE A 70 14.73 -6.57 -1.33
N VAL A 71 15.97 -6.46 -1.82
CA VAL A 71 16.30 -5.77 -3.07
C VAL A 71 15.62 -6.42 -4.28
N THR A 72 15.57 -7.76 -4.32
CA THR A 72 14.91 -8.51 -5.39
C THR A 72 13.38 -8.41 -5.29
N LEU A 73 12.80 -8.60 -4.09
CA LEU A 73 11.35 -8.54 -3.89
C LEU A 73 10.78 -7.14 -4.15
N THR A 74 11.55 -6.10 -3.83
CA THR A 74 11.19 -4.69 -4.11
C THR A 74 11.48 -4.27 -5.55
N THR A 75 11.93 -5.20 -6.41
CA THR A 75 12.24 -4.97 -7.83
C THR A 75 13.36 -3.95 -8.08
N VAL A 76 14.19 -3.64 -7.07
CA VAL A 76 15.32 -2.72 -7.20
C VAL A 76 16.47 -3.38 -7.98
N GLY A 77 16.84 -4.60 -7.59
CA GLY A 77 17.79 -5.43 -8.34
C GLY A 77 19.16 -4.79 -8.60
N TYR A 78 19.91 -4.40 -7.56
CA TYR A 78 21.23 -3.78 -7.73
C TYR A 78 22.24 -4.65 -8.51
N GLY A 79 22.09 -5.98 -8.46
CA GLY A 79 22.97 -6.92 -9.16
C GLY A 79 24.34 -7.09 -8.50
N ASP A 80 24.50 -6.64 -7.26
CA ASP A 80 25.68 -6.83 -6.43
C ASP A 80 25.85 -8.29 -5.98
N ILE A 81 24.75 -9.01 -5.76
CA ILE A 81 24.71 -10.44 -5.43
C ILE A 81 23.60 -11.09 -6.26
N ALA A 82 23.87 -12.27 -6.83
CA ALA A 82 22.89 -13.02 -7.61
C ALA A 82 23.09 -14.53 -7.43
N PRO A 83 21.99 -15.32 -7.43
CA PRO A 83 22.08 -16.77 -7.34
C PRO A 83 22.72 -17.36 -8.59
N SER A 84 23.71 -18.23 -8.38
CA SER A 84 24.44 -18.90 -9.45
C SER A 84 23.93 -20.33 -9.68
N THR A 85 23.31 -20.95 -8.69
CA THR A 85 22.76 -22.31 -8.80
C THR A 85 21.42 -22.32 -9.52
N VAL A 86 21.12 -23.42 -10.21
CA VAL A 86 19.83 -23.61 -10.90
C VAL A 86 18.65 -23.53 -9.92
N ILE A 87 18.82 -24.09 -8.72
CA ILE A 87 17.79 -24.10 -7.68
C ILE A 87 17.59 -22.69 -7.11
N GLY A 88 18.68 -21.95 -6.87
CA GLY A 88 18.62 -20.57 -6.41
C GLY A 88 17.99 -19.64 -7.46
N GLN A 89 18.28 -19.83 -8.74
CA GLN A 89 17.66 -19.09 -9.84
C GLN A 89 16.16 -19.38 -9.96
N LEU A 90 15.73 -20.63 -9.74
CA LEU A 90 14.31 -20.98 -9.69
C LEU A 90 13.61 -20.29 -8.53
N LEU A 91 14.22 -20.30 -7.34
CA LEU A 91 13.69 -19.59 -6.16
C LEU A 91 13.62 -18.08 -6.40
N ALA A 92 14.66 -17.49 -6.98
CA ALA A 92 14.68 -16.06 -7.32
C ALA A 92 13.58 -15.69 -8.32
N SER A 93 13.31 -16.55 -9.29
CA SER A 93 12.21 -16.34 -10.25
C SER A 93 10.85 -16.28 -9.56
N VAL A 94 10.60 -17.15 -8.57
CA VAL A 94 9.39 -17.11 -7.75
C VAL A 94 9.32 -15.82 -6.93
N ILE A 95 10.43 -15.39 -6.31
CA ILE A 95 10.52 -14.14 -5.54
C ILE A 95 10.18 -12.92 -6.42
N MET A 96 10.69 -12.87 -7.66
CA MET A 96 10.40 -11.78 -8.59
C MET A 96 8.91 -11.68 -8.94
N ILE A 97 8.24 -12.82 -9.17
CA ILE A 97 6.78 -12.85 -9.43
C ILE A 97 6.00 -12.39 -8.19
N LEU A 98 6.39 -12.85 -7.00
CA LEU A 98 5.79 -12.43 -5.73
C LEU A 98 5.94 -10.92 -5.49
N GLY A 99 7.07 -10.33 -5.87
CA GLY A 99 7.32 -8.89 -5.77
C GLY A 99 6.26 -8.07 -6.50
N TYR A 100 5.90 -8.45 -7.73
CA TYR A 100 4.83 -7.79 -8.48
C TYR A 100 3.47 -7.87 -7.79
N ALA A 101 3.14 -9.03 -7.20
CA ALA A 101 1.87 -9.19 -6.48
C ALA A 101 1.81 -8.32 -5.21
N ILE A 102 2.94 -8.19 -4.50
CA ILE A 102 3.06 -7.40 -3.27
C ILE A 102 2.82 -5.90 -3.52
N ILE A 103 3.25 -5.36 -4.66
CA ILE A 103 3.06 -3.94 -5.00
C ILE A 103 1.57 -3.58 -5.14
N ALA A 104 0.71 -4.52 -5.55
CA ALA A 104 -0.72 -4.26 -5.75
C ALA A 104 -1.49 -4.08 -4.43
N VAL A 105 -1.05 -4.73 -3.35
CA VAL A 105 -1.76 -4.75 -2.06
C VAL A 105 -1.85 -3.38 -1.37
N PRO A 106 -0.75 -2.63 -1.13
CA PRO A 106 -0.83 -1.33 -0.47
C PRO A 106 -1.61 -0.32 -1.33
N THR A 107 -1.45 -0.39 -2.66
CA THR A 107 -2.25 0.42 -3.59
C THR A 107 -3.74 0.12 -3.42
N GLY A 108 -4.13 -1.15 -3.39
CA GLY A 108 -5.52 -1.55 -3.17
C GLY A 108 -6.09 -1.10 -1.82
N ILE A 109 -5.33 -1.25 -0.73
CA ILE A 109 -5.73 -0.78 0.61
C ILE A 109 -5.99 0.72 0.60
N VAL A 110 -5.06 1.49 0.04
CA VAL A 110 -5.17 2.96 -0.05
C VAL A 110 -6.35 3.35 -0.93
N THR A 111 -6.54 2.72 -2.10
CA THR A 111 -7.66 3.00 -3.00
C THR A 111 -9.01 2.79 -2.31
N VAL A 112 -9.18 1.69 -1.56
CA VAL A 112 -10.45 1.42 -0.84
C VAL A 112 -10.71 2.46 0.25
N ASP A 113 -9.68 2.83 1.02
CA ASP A 113 -9.84 3.83 2.08
C ASP A 113 -10.06 5.25 1.49
N LEU A 114 -9.55 5.54 0.29
CA LEU A 114 -9.84 6.78 -0.46
C LEU A 114 -11.26 6.82 -1.02
N THR A 115 -11.76 5.75 -1.63
CA THR A 115 -13.12 5.72 -2.20
C THR A 115 -14.19 5.77 -1.12
N THR A 116 -13.95 5.11 0.03
CA THR A 116 -14.93 5.07 1.13
C THR A 116 -15.19 6.47 1.72
N ASN A 117 -14.20 7.36 1.76
CA ASN A 117 -14.38 8.73 2.25
C ASN A 117 -15.14 9.65 1.27
N ASN A 118 -15.19 9.31 -0.02
CA ASN A 118 -15.96 10.07 -1.01
C ASN A 118 -17.42 9.58 -1.14
N VAL A 119 -17.71 8.34 -0.73
CA VAL A 119 -19.06 7.75 -0.81
C VAL A 119 -20.00 8.24 0.30
N THR A 120 -19.48 8.71 1.45
CA THR A 120 -20.32 9.24 2.55
C THR A 120 -20.82 10.66 2.36
N LYS A 121 -20.52 11.29 1.22
CA LYS A 121 -21.18 12.51 0.76
C LYS A 121 -22.26 12.21 -0.30
N THR A 122 -23.07 11.17 -0.12
CA THR A 122 -24.44 11.24 -0.63
C THR A 122 -25.10 12.40 0.10
N ASP A 123 -25.35 13.48 -0.62
CA ASP A 123 -26.10 14.65 -0.15
C ASP A 123 -27.33 14.17 0.62
N SER A 124 -27.27 14.23 1.96
CA SER A 124 -28.41 13.92 2.81
C SER A 124 -29.40 15.06 2.63
N LEU A 125 -30.31 14.88 1.68
CA LEU A 125 -31.47 15.72 1.52
C LEU A 125 -32.33 15.55 2.78
N LEU A 126 -32.64 16.66 3.44
CA LEU A 126 -33.57 16.67 4.55
C LEU A 126 -34.99 16.85 4.00
N CYS A 127 -35.93 16.05 4.49
CA CYS A 127 -37.34 16.26 4.18
C CYS A 127 -37.84 17.58 4.77
N ASN A 128 -38.38 18.47 3.96
CA ASN A 128 -38.91 19.77 4.43
C ASN A 128 -40.07 19.64 5.44
N SER A 129 -40.80 18.52 5.47
CA SER A 129 -41.95 18.34 6.36
C SER A 129 -41.61 17.68 7.70
N CYS A 130 -40.66 16.73 7.73
CA CYS A 130 -40.36 15.95 8.94
C CYS A 130 -38.88 15.94 9.33
N ASN A 131 -38.04 16.66 8.58
CA ASN A 131 -36.60 16.77 8.78
C ASN A 131 -35.84 15.43 8.82
N HIS A 132 -36.41 14.40 8.20
CA HIS A 132 -35.80 13.08 8.09
C HIS A 132 -34.70 13.09 7.01
N SER A 133 -33.57 12.45 7.30
CA SER A 133 -32.44 12.32 6.38
C SER A 133 -32.76 11.30 5.28
N LEU A 134 -32.63 11.70 4.02
CA LEU A 134 -32.94 10.87 2.85
C LEU A 134 -31.74 10.83 1.91
N THR A 135 -31.64 9.72 1.19
CA THR A 135 -30.72 9.59 0.04
C THR A 135 -31.42 10.06 -1.24
N ALA A 136 -30.67 10.68 -2.15
CA ALA A 136 -31.15 11.36 -3.36
C ALA A 136 -31.91 10.47 -4.38
N GLU A 137 -32.15 9.19 -4.09
CA GLU A 137 -32.88 8.26 -4.95
C GLU A 137 -34.38 8.15 -4.62
N HIS A 138 -34.86 8.79 -3.55
CA HIS A 138 -36.27 8.69 -3.13
C HIS A 138 -37.15 9.78 -3.76
N LYS A 139 -38.24 9.39 -4.45
CA LYS A 139 -39.30 10.32 -4.91
C LYS A 139 -40.28 10.73 -3.80
N PHE A 140 -40.33 9.96 -2.71
CA PHE A 140 -41.21 10.17 -1.56
C PHE A 140 -40.45 9.90 -0.26
N CYS A 141 -40.77 10.64 0.80
CA CYS A 141 -40.15 10.45 2.11
C CYS A 141 -40.61 9.15 2.78
N SER A 142 -39.67 8.29 3.19
CA SER A 142 -39.96 6.99 3.84
C SER A 142 -40.61 7.09 5.22
N ASN A 143 -40.53 8.25 5.88
CA ASN A 143 -41.09 8.46 7.21
C ASN A 143 -42.49 9.11 7.17
N CYS A 144 -42.69 10.11 6.30
CA CYS A 144 -43.94 10.90 6.27
C CYS A 144 -44.72 10.81 4.96
N GLY A 145 -44.20 10.15 3.93
CA GLY A 145 -44.86 9.98 2.64
C GLY A 145 -44.93 11.24 1.76
N THR A 146 -44.41 12.38 2.21
CA THR A 146 -44.39 13.62 1.42
C THR A 146 -43.51 13.45 0.19
N GLN A 147 -43.96 13.97 -0.95
CA GLN A 147 -43.16 14.03 -2.18
C GLN A 147 -41.97 14.98 -1.96
N LEU A 148 -40.76 14.51 -2.30
CA LEU A 148 -39.50 15.23 -2.11
C LEU A 148 -39.20 16.20 -3.25
#